data_AF-A0A3D9HDS7-F1
#
_entry.id   AF-A0A3D9HDS7-F1
#
_cell.length_a   1.000
_cell.length_b   1.000
_cell.length_c   1.000
_cell.angle_alpha   90.00
_cell.angle_beta   90.00
_cell.angle_gamma   90.00
#
_symmetry.space_group_name_H-M   'P 1'
#
loop_
_entity.id
_entity.type
_entity.pdbx_description
1 polymer ?
#
loop_
_entity_poly.entity_id
_entity_poly.type
_entity_poly.pdbx_seq_one_letter_code
_entity_poly.pdbx_strand_id
1 'polypeptide(L)'
;MGIFDFLKFRDNSRPSRKHISFSNSALEIIGNLVEKKGFEFYRKKIETYFTTIIWRKEKQYVKLTASDFPTDYPFTYDIKLGEGNCDDFFESEWDSISISDIQRLSEPNKKYNGYDFPKKSEFGESLGKAKTDLSEFGNGFLNGKLELFYKARILTNGENKPEKIIKKDKNGKVIVELLPYNINKKND
;
A
#
# COMPACT_ATOMS: atom_id res chain seq x y z
N MET A 1 32.68 -9.13 20.66
CA MET A 1 31.55 -8.71 19.80
C MET A 1 30.56 -9.85 19.78
N GLY A 2 29.34 -9.59 20.25
CA GLY A 2 28.36 -10.65 20.48
C GLY A 2 27.51 -10.89 19.24
N ILE A 3 27.09 -12.14 19.04
CA ILE A 3 26.12 -12.61 18.02
C ILE A 3 24.75 -11.90 18.04
N PHE A 4 24.53 -10.95 18.95
CA PHE A 4 23.30 -10.14 19.06
C PHE A 4 23.52 -8.63 18.78
N ASP A 5 24.71 -8.20 18.35
CA ASP A 5 24.96 -6.80 17.96
C ASP A 5 24.13 -6.37 16.73
N PHE A 6 23.48 -7.31 16.02
CA PHE A 6 22.55 -7.04 14.90
C PHE A 6 21.19 -6.47 15.36
N LEU A 7 20.83 -6.62 16.64
CA LEU A 7 19.59 -6.10 17.23
C LEU A 7 19.70 -4.65 17.72
N LYS A 8 20.87 -4.00 17.59
CA LYS A 8 20.95 -2.56 17.74
C LYS A 8 20.21 -1.94 16.56
N PHE A 9 18.96 -1.50 16.80
CA PHE A 9 18.19 -0.66 15.89
C PHE A 9 19.09 0.49 15.44
N ARG A 10 19.72 0.34 14.28
CA ARG A 10 20.39 1.45 13.61
C ARG A 10 19.33 2.48 13.30
N ASP A 11 19.73 3.73 13.28
CA ASP A 11 18.91 4.81 12.78
C ASP A 11 18.46 4.49 11.33
N ASN A 12 17.24 3.96 11.22
CA ASN A 12 16.63 3.52 9.95
C ASN A 12 16.14 4.69 9.09
N SER A 13 16.47 5.93 9.49
CA SER A 13 16.13 7.15 8.76
C SER A 13 16.89 7.29 7.44
N ARG A 14 18.06 6.66 7.31
CA ARG A 14 18.89 6.80 6.10
C ARG A 14 18.35 5.91 4.97
N PRO A 15 17.94 6.49 3.83
CA PRO A 15 17.45 5.73 2.69
C PRO A 15 18.54 4.81 2.13
N SER A 16 18.21 3.56 1.81
CA SER A 16 19.17 2.70 1.11
C SER A 16 19.29 3.09 -0.37
N ARG A 17 20.48 2.94 -0.95
CA ARG A 17 20.72 3.23 -2.38
C ARG A 17 19.82 2.42 -3.31
N LYS A 18 19.45 1.20 -2.88
CA LYS A 18 18.52 0.31 -3.60
C LYS A 18 17.12 0.91 -3.64
N HIS A 19 16.58 1.31 -2.49
CA HIS A 19 15.27 1.95 -2.40
C HIS A 19 15.21 3.31 -3.11
N ILE A 20 16.29 4.11 -3.06
CA ILE A 20 16.40 5.33 -3.88
C ILE A 20 16.27 5.00 -5.37
N SER A 21 17.10 4.06 -5.85
CA SER A 21 17.12 3.67 -7.27
C SER A 21 15.76 3.12 -7.71
N PHE A 22 15.15 2.24 -6.89
CA PHE A 22 13.84 1.68 -7.14
C PHE A 22 12.77 2.77 -7.21
N SER A 23 12.80 3.73 -6.27
CA SER A 23 11.81 4.81 -6.25
C SER A 23 11.88 5.70 -7.50
N ASN A 24 13.07 5.94 -8.04
CA ASN A 24 13.23 6.73 -9.25
C ASN A 24 12.69 5.98 -10.48
N SER A 25 13.01 4.68 -10.59
CA SER A 25 12.43 3.84 -11.65
C SER A 25 10.91 3.74 -11.53
N ALA A 26 10.35 3.65 -10.32
CA ALA A 26 8.93 3.60 -10.09
C ALA A 26 8.22 4.92 -10.48
N LEU A 27 8.81 6.07 -10.16
CA LEU A 27 8.30 7.37 -10.62
C LEU A 27 8.28 7.46 -12.14
N GLU A 28 9.33 6.99 -12.82
CA GLU A 28 9.40 7.02 -14.27
C GLU A 28 8.41 6.03 -14.94
N ILE A 29 8.29 4.81 -14.42
CA ILE A 29 7.50 3.77 -15.10
C ILE A 29 6.01 3.84 -14.71
N ILE A 30 5.73 3.88 -13.41
CA ILE A 30 4.37 3.89 -12.86
C ILE A 30 3.83 5.32 -12.83
N GLY A 31 4.64 6.29 -12.38
CA GLY A 31 4.23 7.70 -12.31
C GLY A 31 3.73 8.22 -13.65
N ASN A 32 4.50 7.99 -14.73
CA ASN A 32 4.08 8.37 -16.09
C ASN A 32 2.72 7.78 -16.52
N LEU A 33 2.35 6.58 -16.05
CA LEU A 33 1.06 5.98 -16.36
C LEU A 33 -0.07 6.69 -15.60
N VAL A 34 0.07 6.85 -14.29
CA VAL A 34 -1.00 7.42 -13.44
C VAL A 34 -1.15 8.91 -13.64
N GLU A 35 -0.07 9.63 -13.92
CA GLU A 35 -0.09 11.07 -14.24
C GLU A 35 -0.82 11.35 -15.56
N LYS A 36 -0.65 10.49 -16.57
CA LYS A 36 -1.47 10.54 -17.80
C LYS A 36 -2.96 10.31 -17.56
N LYS A 37 -3.35 9.73 -16.42
CA LYS A 37 -4.74 9.53 -16.00
C LYS A 37 -5.25 10.65 -15.08
N GLY A 38 -4.45 11.70 -14.89
CA GLY A 38 -4.79 12.87 -14.10
C GLY A 38 -4.54 12.70 -12.60
N PHE A 39 -3.73 11.72 -12.19
CA PHE A 39 -3.23 11.68 -10.81
C PHE A 39 -1.99 12.55 -10.68
N GLU A 40 -1.92 13.36 -9.63
CA GLU A 40 -0.79 14.22 -9.33
C GLU A 40 0.12 13.54 -8.31
N PHE A 41 1.43 13.69 -8.48
CA PHE A 41 2.38 13.25 -7.46
C PHE A 41 2.10 13.97 -6.13
N TYR A 42 1.93 13.19 -5.06
CA TYR A 42 1.62 13.73 -3.74
C TYR A 42 2.81 13.65 -2.79
N ARG A 43 3.33 12.46 -2.54
CA ARG A 43 4.46 12.28 -1.62
C ARG A 43 5.32 11.07 -1.97
N LYS A 44 6.60 11.17 -1.62
CA LYS A 44 7.55 10.06 -1.61
C LYS A 44 8.25 10.00 -0.26
N LYS A 45 8.26 8.83 0.37
CA LYS A 45 9.01 8.53 1.58
C LYS A 45 9.95 7.36 1.30
N ILE A 46 11.23 7.50 1.62
CA ILE A 46 12.22 6.46 1.46
C ILE A 46 12.95 6.33 2.79
N GLU A 47 12.97 5.11 3.32
CA GLU A 47 13.65 4.74 4.56
C GLU A 47 14.68 3.65 4.25
N THR A 48 15.37 3.13 5.26
CA THR A 48 16.41 2.11 5.02
C THR A 48 15.89 0.90 4.25
N TYR A 49 14.73 0.40 4.62
CA TYR A 49 14.14 -0.83 4.07
C TYR A 49 12.79 -0.62 3.38
N PHE A 50 12.31 0.63 3.31
CA PHE A 50 10.95 0.92 2.88
C PHE A 50 10.92 2.03 1.83
N THR A 51 10.05 1.87 0.84
CA THR A 51 9.66 2.93 -0.09
C THR A 51 8.15 3.10 -0.05
N THR A 52 7.67 4.33 -0.02
CA THR A 52 6.28 4.69 -0.27
C THR A 52 6.21 5.82 -1.28
N ILE A 53 5.41 5.67 -2.33
CA ILE A 53 5.10 6.72 -3.31
C ILE A 53 3.59 6.80 -3.43
N ILE A 54 3.04 8.02 -3.40
CA ILE A 54 1.61 8.25 -3.51
C ILE A 54 1.33 9.28 -4.61
N TRP A 55 0.37 8.97 -5.45
CA TRP A 55 -0.26 9.91 -6.37
C TRP A 55 -1.74 10.07 -6.01
N ARG A 56 -2.31 11.25 -6.20
CA ARG A 56 -3.70 11.58 -5.83
C ARG A 56 -4.47 12.19 -6.98
N LYS A 57 -5.78 11.91 -7.01
CA LYS A 57 -6.75 12.54 -7.89
C LYS A 57 -8.04 12.69 -7.13
N GLU A 58 -8.42 13.92 -6.79
CA GLU A 58 -9.58 14.18 -5.93
C GLU A 58 -9.51 13.37 -4.62
N LYS A 59 -10.50 12.48 -4.39
CA LYS A 59 -10.54 11.58 -3.23
C LYS A 59 -9.79 10.26 -3.45
N GLN A 60 -9.34 9.97 -4.65
CA GLN A 60 -8.65 8.73 -5.01
C GLN A 60 -7.15 8.88 -4.87
N TYR A 61 -6.47 7.76 -4.59
CA TYR A 61 -5.02 7.68 -4.61
C TYR A 61 -4.51 6.34 -5.14
N VAL A 62 -3.32 6.39 -5.72
CA VAL A 62 -2.50 5.22 -6.04
C VAL A 62 -1.29 5.25 -5.11
N LYS A 63 -1.08 4.18 -4.36
CA LYS A 63 -0.01 4.04 -3.37
C LYS A 63 0.88 2.86 -3.75
N LEU A 64 2.15 3.13 -4.04
CA LEU A 64 3.16 2.11 -4.22
C LEU A 64 3.97 1.96 -2.93
N THR A 65 4.05 0.75 -2.41
CA THR A 65 4.85 0.43 -1.21
C THR A 65 5.83 -0.69 -1.50
N ALA A 66 7.06 -0.60 -1.00
CA ALA A 66 8.05 -1.66 -1.09
C ALA A 66 8.75 -1.88 0.25
N SER A 67 9.08 -3.13 0.56
CA SER A 67 9.84 -3.54 1.74
C SER A 67 10.91 -4.56 1.36
N ASP A 68 12.15 -4.34 1.81
CA ASP A 68 13.16 -5.39 1.93
C ASP A 68 13.67 -5.57 3.37
N PHE A 69 12.76 -5.34 4.32
CA PHE A 69 13.05 -5.53 5.73
C PHE A 69 13.40 -7.00 6.01
N PRO A 70 14.55 -7.31 6.64
CA PRO A 70 15.08 -8.67 6.71
C PRO A 70 14.15 -9.73 7.34
N THR A 71 13.28 -9.34 8.27
CA THR A 71 12.36 -10.28 8.93
C THR A 71 11.07 -10.50 8.15
N ASP A 72 10.81 -9.69 7.11
CA ASP A 72 9.56 -9.71 6.35
C ASP A 72 9.71 -10.56 5.07
N TYR A 73 10.64 -11.52 5.06
CA TYR A 73 10.91 -12.34 3.88
C TYR A 73 9.69 -13.22 3.51
N PRO A 74 9.29 -13.26 2.22
CA PRO A 74 9.94 -12.68 1.05
C PRO A 74 9.77 -11.16 0.93
N PHE A 75 10.81 -10.48 0.44
CA PHE A 75 10.77 -9.04 0.18
C PHE A 75 9.79 -8.74 -0.95
N THR A 76 8.96 -7.72 -0.77
CA THR A 76 7.86 -7.44 -1.69
C THR A 76 7.68 -5.96 -1.98
N TYR A 77 7.00 -5.67 -3.08
CA TYR A 77 6.36 -4.39 -3.30
C TYR A 77 4.95 -4.59 -3.86
N ASP A 78 4.13 -3.56 -3.74
CA ASP A 78 2.73 -3.60 -4.13
C ASP A 78 2.25 -2.24 -4.61
N ILE A 79 1.18 -2.25 -5.41
CA ILE A 79 0.43 -1.08 -5.84
C ILE A 79 -0.99 -1.22 -5.28
N LYS A 80 -1.38 -0.28 -4.43
CA LYS A 80 -2.71 -0.18 -3.85
C LYS A 80 -3.48 0.97 -4.49
N LEU A 81 -4.76 0.72 -4.74
CA LEU A 81 -5.75 1.72 -5.13
C LEU A 81 -6.60 2.04 -3.91
N GLY A 82 -6.87 3.30 -3.61
CA GLY A 82 -7.71 3.63 -2.47
C GLY A 82 -8.37 4.99 -2.53
N GLU A 83 -9.28 5.23 -1.58
CA GLU A 83 -10.00 6.48 -1.45
C GLU A 83 -9.86 7.08 -0.04
N GLY A 84 -10.06 8.38 0.08
CA GLY A 84 -10.05 9.10 1.35
C GLY A 84 -8.66 9.54 1.79
N ASN A 85 -8.36 9.37 3.08
CA ASN A 85 -7.13 9.90 3.68
C ASN A 85 -5.96 8.92 3.51
N CYS A 86 -5.10 9.17 2.53
CA CYS A 86 -3.88 8.38 2.32
C CYS A 86 -2.76 8.63 3.36
N ASP A 87 -2.90 9.63 4.23
CA ASP A 87 -1.93 9.95 5.28
C ASP A 87 -2.24 9.26 6.60
N ASP A 88 -3.51 8.98 6.91
CA ASP A 88 -3.87 8.14 8.05
C ASP A 88 -3.62 6.68 7.70
N PHE A 89 -2.70 6.04 8.43
CA PHE A 89 -2.32 4.65 8.17
C PHE A 89 -3.55 3.72 8.21
N PHE A 90 -4.41 3.86 9.22
CA PHE A 90 -5.57 3.00 9.40
C PHE A 90 -6.56 3.19 8.25
N GLU A 91 -6.91 4.44 7.91
CA GLU A 91 -7.77 4.69 6.76
C GLU A 91 -7.15 4.19 5.46
N SER A 92 -5.86 4.42 5.27
CA SER A 92 -5.18 4.02 4.04
C SER A 92 -5.11 2.50 3.85
N GLU A 93 -5.08 1.72 4.91
CA GLU A 93 -5.06 0.25 4.79
C GLU A 93 -6.47 -0.33 4.62
N TRP A 94 -7.50 0.25 5.24
CA TRP A 94 -8.88 -0.25 5.11
C TRP A 94 -9.61 0.26 3.87
N ASP A 95 -9.32 1.48 3.44
CA ASP A 95 -9.95 2.10 2.27
C ASP A 95 -9.10 1.97 1.00
N SER A 96 -8.10 1.07 1.01
CA SER A 96 -7.38 0.65 -0.19
C SER A 96 -7.44 -0.85 -0.42
N ILE A 97 -7.11 -1.22 -1.65
CA ILE A 97 -7.02 -2.59 -2.08
C ILE A 97 -5.82 -2.77 -3.02
N SER A 98 -5.14 -3.91 -2.91
CA SER A 98 -4.02 -4.21 -3.80
C SER A 98 -4.52 -4.54 -5.21
N ILE A 99 -3.69 -4.28 -6.23
CA ILE A 99 -4.00 -4.71 -7.60
C ILE A 99 -4.16 -6.24 -7.66
N SER A 100 -3.38 -6.98 -6.88
CA SER A 100 -3.47 -8.44 -6.75
C SER A 100 -4.83 -8.91 -6.25
N ASP A 101 -5.47 -8.17 -5.34
CA ASP A 101 -6.82 -8.53 -4.88
C ASP A 101 -7.89 -8.28 -5.95
N ILE A 102 -7.73 -7.27 -6.80
CA ILE A 102 -8.59 -7.08 -7.97
C ILE A 102 -8.37 -8.21 -8.99
N GLN A 103 -7.12 -8.62 -9.22
CA GLN A 103 -6.79 -9.75 -10.10
C GLN A 103 -7.47 -11.05 -9.67
N ARG A 104 -7.53 -11.32 -8.35
CA ARG A 104 -8.22 -12.50 -7.80
C ARG A 104 -9.72 -12.54 -8.15
N LEU A 105 -10.36 -11.41 -8.44
CA LEU A 105 -11.76 -11.41 -8.89
C LEU A 105 -11.94 -11.99 -10.29
N SER A 106 -10.95 -11.79 -11.16
CA SER A 106 -10.95 -12.29 -12.54
C SER A 106 -10.40 -13.71 -12.63
N GLU A 107 -9.43 -14.06 -11.78
CA GLU A 107 -8.76 -15.36 -11.76
C GLU A 107 -8.75 -15.97 -10.34
N PRO A 108 -9.90 -16.43 -9.81
CA PRO A 108 -10.05 -16.83 -8.41
C PRO A 108 -9.19 -18.03 -7.98
N ASN A 109 -8.75 -18.86 -8.94
CA ASN A 109 -7.94 -20.05 -8.67
C ASN A 109 -6.43 -19.76 -8.63
N LYS A 110 -6.01 -18.52 -8.93
CA LYS A 110 -4.60 -18.16 -8.98
C LYS A 110 -4.22 -17.38 -7.73
N LYS A 111 -3.14 -17.84 -7.08
CA LYS A 111 -2.57 -17.12 -5.94
C LYS A 111 -1.80 -15.92 -6.45
N TYR A 112 -2.33 -14.74 -6.16
CA TYR A 112 -1.60 -13.48 -6.35
C TYR A 112 -1.11 -13.01 -5.00
N ASN A 113 0.21 -12.94 -4.83
CA ASN A 113 0.82 -12.13 -3.80
C ASN A 113 1.36 -10.87 -4.50
N GLY A 114 1.66 -9.81 -3.74
CA GLY A 114 2.36 -8.65 -4.28
C GLY A 114 3.64 -9.07 -5.02
N TYR A 115 4.28 -8.13 -5.68
CA TYR A 115 5.47 -8.41 -6.48
C TYR A 115 6.67 -8.70 -5.59
N ASP A 116 7.49 -9.67 -5.94
CA ASP A 116 8.80 -9.83 -5.29
C ASP A 116 9.63 -8.57 -5.48
N PHE A 117 10.29 -8.11 -4.43
CA PHE A 117 11.13 -6.93 -4.51
C PHE A 117 12.42 -7.23 -5.30
N PRO A 118 12.58 -6.67 -6.50
CA PRO A 118 13.57 -7.11 -7.47
C PRO A 118 15.01 -6.78 -7.05
N LYS A 119 15.98 -7.40 -7.73
CA LYS A 119 17.36 -6.88 -7.74
C LYS A 119 17.42 -5.62 -8.61
N LYS A 120 18.44 -4.79 -8.39
CA LYS A 120 18.57 -3.50 -9.10
C LYS A 120 18.54 -3.63 -10.63
N SER A 121 19.14 -4.69 -11.18
CA SER A 121 19.15 -4.98 -12.61
C SER A 121 17.76 -5.30 -13.19
N GLU A 122 16.82 -5.73 -12.35
CA GLU A 122 15.50 -6.24 -12.74
C GLU A 122 14.38 -5.20 -12.51
N PHE A 123 14.72 -4.00 -12.02
CA PHE A 123 13.75 -2.95 -11.69
C PHE A 123 12.85 -2.60 -12.87
N GLY A 124 13.43 -2.40 -14.05
CA GLY A 124 12.68 -2.03 -15.25
C GLY A 124 11.68 -3.10 -15.67
N GLU A 125 12.09 -4.37 -15.69
CA GLU A 125 11.23 -5.51 -16.05
C GLU A 125 10.11 -5.69 -15.03
N SER A 126 10.45 -5.72 -13.74
CA SER A 126 9.47 -5.92 -12.66
C SER A 126 8.44 -4.80 -12.62
N LEU A 127 8.87 -3.54 -12.63
CA LEU A 127 7.97 -2.39 -12.67
C LEU A 127 7.18 -2.31 -13.99
N GLY A 128 7.77 -2.77 -15.09
CA GLY A 128 7.08 -2.91 -16.38
C GLY A 128 5.90 -3.89 -16.28
N LYS A 129 6.09 -5.03 -15.62
CA LYS A 129 5.00 -5.96 -15.33
C LYS A 129 3.94 -5.31 -14.43
N ALA A 130 4.35 -4.66 -13.34
CA ALA A 130 3.41 -3.99 -12.44
C ALA A 130 2.60 -2.89 -13.15
N LYS A 131 3.22 -2.17 -14.10
CA LYS A 131 2.54 -1.19 -14.96
C LYS A 131 1.48 -1.85 -15.85
N THR A 132 1.80 -2.99 -16.46
CA THR A 132 0.85 -3.76 -17.29
C THR A 132 -0.33 -4.21 -16.43
N ASP A 133 -0.06 -4.80 -15.28
CA ASP A 133 -1.09 -5.24 -14.33
C ASP A 133 -1.98 -4.07 -13.87
N LEU A 134 -1.39 -2.91 -13.53
CA LEU A 134 -2.14 -1.70 -13.18
C LEU A 134 -3.00 -1.19 -14.35
N SER A 135 -2.52 -1.32 -15.58
CA SER A 135 -3.27 -0.93 -16.79
C SER A 135 -4.38 -1.91 -17.15
N GLU A 136 -4.27 -3.17 -16.75
CA GLU A 136 -5.29 -4.17 -17.01
C GLU A 136 -6.36 -4.16 -15.92
N PHE A 137 -5.95 -4.29 -14.66
CA PHE A 137 -6.85 -4.50 -13.52
C PHE A 137 -7.22 -3.20 -12.80
N GLY A 138 -6.36 -2.19 -12.84
CA GLY A 138 -6.60 -0.88 -12.22
C GLY A 138 -7.17 0.18 -13.15
N ASN A 139 -7.25 -0.05 -14.46
CA ASN A 139 -7.66 0.98 -15.41
C ASN A 139 -9.09 1.47 -15.21
N GLY A 140 -10.02 0.63 -14.74
CA GLY A 140 -11.34 1.10 -14.31
C GLY A 140 -11.23 2.23 -13.29
N PHE A 141 -10.53 1.97 -12.18
CA PHE A 141 -10.29 2.94 -11.11
C PHE A 141 -9.58 4.20 -11.61
N LEU A 142 -8.52 4.06 -12.42
CA LEU A 142 -7.76 5.20 -12.95
C LEU A 142 -8.62 6.14 -13.82
N ASN A 143 -9.71 5.65 -14.42
CA ASN A 143 -10.66 6.45 -15.19
C ASN A 143 -11.97 6.74 -14.42
N GLY A 144 -12.00 6.53 -13.09
CA GLY A 144 -13.15 6.83 -12.24
C GLY A 144 -14.27 5.78 -12.22
N LYS A 145 -14.07 4.61 -12.83
CA LYS A 145 -15.00 3.47 -12.78
C LYS A 145 -14.66 2.57 -11.60
N LEU A 146 -15.37 2.74 -10.48
CA LEU A 146 -15.00 2.17 -9.18
C LEU A 146 -15.64 0.81 -8.85
N GLU A 147 -16.43 0.23 -9.73
CA GLU A 147 -17.18 -1.02 -9.48
C GLU A 147 -16.27 -2.18 -9.03
N LEU A 148 -15.20 -2.45 -9.78
CA LEU A 148 -14.25 -3.51 -9.45
C LEU A 148 -13.46 -3.21 -8.17
N PHE A 149 -13.11 -1.94 -7.95
CA PHE A 149 -12.43 -1.48 -6.74
C PHE A 149 -13.29 -1.76 -5.50
N TYR A 150 -14.55 -1.33 -5.49
CA TYR A 150 -15.45 -1.56 -4.37
C TYR A 150 -15.72 -3.04 -4.14
N LYS A 151 -15.91 -3.82 -5.22
CA LYS A 151 -16.11 -5.27 -5.10
C LYS A 151 -14.91 -5.95 -4.46
N ALA A 152 -13.68 -5.63 -4.89
CA ALA A 152 -12.47 -6.22 -4.35
C ALA A 152 -12.25 -5.80 -2.89
N ARG A 153 -12.48 -4.52 -2.59
CA ARG A 153 -12.39 -3.97 -1.24
C ARG A 153 -13.35 -4.67 -0.29
N ILE A 154 -14.64 -4.81 -0.63
CA ILE A 154 -15.63 -5.46 0.24
C ILE A 154 -15.25 -6.93 0.50
N LEU A 155 -14.77 -7.64 -0.52
CA LEU A 155 -14.39 -9.04 -0.38
C LEU A 155 -13.15 -9.24 0.50
N THR A 156 -12.22 -8.28 0.49
CA THR A 156 -10.93 -8.40 1.21
C THR A 156 -10.98 -7.76 2.59
N ASN A 157 -11.57 -6.57 2.67
CA ASN A 157 -11.61 -5.73 3.87
C ASN A 157 -12.99 -5.73 4.54
N GLY A 158 -13.98 -6.44 4.02
CA GLY A 158 -15.35 -6.42 4.53
C GLY A 158 -16.12 -5.15 4.15
N GLU A 159 -17.44 -5.21 4.33
CA GLU A 159 -18.36 -4.13 3.98
C GLU A 159 -18.26 -2.93 4.94
N ASN A 160 -18.06 -3.20 6.23
CA ASN A 160 -17.98 -2.19 7.27
C ASN A 160 -16.54 -1.97 7.73
N LYS A 161 -16.06 -0.73 7.62
CA LYS A 161 -14.76 -0.31 8.19
C LYS A 161 -14.83 -0.39 9.72
N PRO A 162 -13.79 -0.91 10.42
CA PRO A 162 -13.79 -0.91 11.87
C PRO A 162 -13.80 0.52 12.42
N GLU A 163 -14.51 0.74 13.51
CA GLU A 163 -14.56 2.05 14.17
C GLU A 163 -13.28 2.26 15.00
N LYS A 164 -12.60 3.37 14.72
CA LYS A 164 -11.42 3.82 15.45
C LYS A 164 -11.87 4.72 16.60
N ILE A 165 -11.81 4.21 17.83
CA ILE A 165 -12.09 5.03 19.02
C ILE A 165 -10.79 5.57 19.58
N ILE A 166 -10.74 6.90 19.72
CA ILE A 166 -9.62 7.60 20.34
C ILE A 166 -10.05 7.99 21.76
N LYS A 167 -9.40 7.39 22.77
CA LYS A 167 -9.64 7.69 24.19
C LYS A 167 -8.37 8.23 24.83
N LYS A 168 -8.50 8.96 25.93
CA LYS A 168 -7.38 9.27 26.82
C LYS A 168 -7.49 8.39 28.07
N ASP A 169 -6.38 7.79 28.47
CA ASP A 169 -6.33 7.11 29.76
C ASP A 169 -6.31 8.11 30.93
N LYS A 170 -6.34 7.57 32.15
CA LYS A 170 -6.27 8.34 33.41
C LYS A 170 -5.02 9.23 33.54
N ASN A 171 -3.98 8.99 32.75
CA ASN A 171 -2.73 9.75 32.74
C ASN A 171 -2.65 10.70 31.52
N GLY A 172 -3.73 10.83 30.73
CA GLY A 172 -3.77 11.66 29.53
C GLY A 172 -3.13 11.03 28.28
N LYS A 173 -2.67 9.77 28.34
CA LYS A 173 -2.11 9.06 27.19
C LYS A 173 -3.22 8.70 26.22
N VAL A 174 -2.99 8.96 24.93
CA VAL A 174 -3.94 8.58 23.87
C VAL A 174 -3.89 7.07 23.66
N ILE A 175 -5.04 6.41 23.80
CA ILE A 175 -5.29 5.01 23.47
C ILE A 175 -6.15 4.99 22.21
N VAL A 176 -5.75 4.19 21.23
CA VAL A 176 -6.56 3.88 20.05
C VAL A 176 -7.11 2.46 20.22
N GLU A 177 -8.42 2.35 20.31
CA GLU A 177 -9.14 1.06 20.32
C GLU A 177 -9.81 0.86 18.98
N LEU A 178 -9.67 -0.34 18.41
CA LEU A 178 -10.41 -0.78 17.23
C LEU A 178 -11.56 -1.64 17.72
N LEU A 179 -12.81 -1.21 17.49
CA LEU A 179 -13.94 -2.08 17.76
C LEU A 179 -13.98 -3.22 16.73
N PRO A 180 -14.05 -4.49 17.17
CA PRO A 180 -14.13 -5.63 16.26
C PRO A 180 -15.43 -5.60 15.45
N TYR A 181 -15.38 -6.23 14.28
CA TYR A 181 -16.54 -6.48 13.42
C TYR A 181 -17.62 -7.26 14.19
N ASN A 182 -18.88 -6.81 14.12
CA ASN A 182 -20.07 -7.35 14.79
C ASN A 182 -20.26 -7.04 16.28
N ILE A 183 -20.08 -5.80 16.72
CA ILE A 183 -20.96 -5.32 17.80
C ILE A 183 -22.25 -4.89 17.12
N ASN A 184 -23.21 -5.82 17.01
CA ASN A 184 -24.62 -5.41 16.95
C ASN A 184 -24.78 -4.40 18.08
N LYS A 185 -24.92 -3.11 17.74
CA LYS A 185 -25.40 -2.14 18.73
C LYS A 185 -26.73 -2.71 19.20
N LYS A 186 -26.73 -3.33 20.38
CA LYS A 186 -27.98 -3.48 21.12
C LYS A 186 -28.45 -2.04 21.29
N ASN A 187 -29.54 -1.71 20.62
CA ASN A 187 -30.24 -0.47 20.88
C ASN A 187 -30.60 -0.52 22.37
N ASP A 188 -30.01 0.38 23.15
CA ASP A 188 -30.51 0.74 24.48
C ASP A 188 -31.70 1.70 24.31
#